data_AF-A0A6M4YIF3-F1
#
_entry.id   AF-A0A6M4YIF3-F1
#
_cell.length_a   1.000
_cell.length_b   1.000
_cell.length_c   1.000
_cell.angle_alpha   90.00
_cell.angle_beta   90.00
_cell.angle_gamma   90.00
#
_symmetry.space_group_name_H-M   'P 1'
#
loop_
_entity.id
_entity.type
_entity.pdbx_description
1 polymer ?
#
loop_
_entity_poly.entity_id
_entity_poly.type
_entity_poly.pdbx_seq_one_letter_code
_entity_poly.pdbx_strand_id
1 'polypeptide(L)'
;MAQRRCSTIGISYLDTPILIGLLGFNGNQKKKSTTEFISLLKKVGIELRIFDKSLDEAEMLLSAWRDDLRRNNYKKFNTKTLELLKSQGYDPERLETEIKLLKSKLEGEGIKVEVGYRPNPKYQCDEKALEVAISSNFKESKNLEHDTICISRIYNLREGRLVNDLNQKMSIFVTSNTGLVNHANNFFSDEIPKKYIPLVVSEQWMTTMFWLKGPDIFNSLPMEQVVASAYGLLYTDDRFWNSFINKLQLLEKKGKITEEDFTFVRWDSDLLGLIHDVSVDVGEDFSESDIFEIVEKIKEKHFKEKNNEICKVREESGVEISALHKKIEEQESELGSTKQNILRVSKFIGSLISFYFCLILVGSVFWASYCNLPVDSINNQFLHDYKKGTLTITAIIVTAVFSFMGTMFGWNVITAYQWIGNKLTKILYAKLTGSNIQTSSEVINEEGGK
;
A
#
# COMPACT_ATOMS: atom_id res chain seq x y z
N MET A 1 12.71 47.74 -22.91
CA MET A 1 13.59 46.57 -23.17
C MET A 1 12.75 45.53 -23.87
N ALA A 2 12.94 45.34 -25.17
CA ALA A 2 12.10 44.49 -25.99
C ALA A 2 12.34 43.01 -25.66
N GLN A 3 11.27 42.34 -25.22
CA GLN A 3 11.19 40.90 -25.01
C GLN A 3 11.40 40.22 -26.37
N ARG A 4 12.63 39.81 -26.68
CA ARG A 4 12.93 38.96 -27.84
C ARG A 4 12.14 37.66 -27.66
N ARG A 5 11.09 37.47 -28.46
CA ARG A 5 10.46 36.15 -28.66
C ARG A 5 11.58 35.15 -28.93
N CYS A 6 11.70 34.14 -28.07
CA CYS A 6 12.63 33.03 -28.29
C CYS A 6 12.18 32.30 -29.57
N SER A 7 12.79 32.65 -30.71
CA SER A 7 12.60 31.93 -31.95
C SER A 7 13.21 30.55 -31.77
N THR A 8 12.44 29.48 -32.01
CA THR A 8 12.92 28.09 -31.91
C THR A 8 14.22 27.92 -32.69
N ILE A 9 15.30 27.61 -31.97
CA ILE A 9 16.65 27.53 -32.54
C ILE A 9 16.82 26.23 -33.35
N GLY A 10 16.12 25.16 -33.00
CA GLY A 10 16.17 23.88 -33.68
C GLY A 10 15.21 22.87 -33.08
N ILE A 11 15.17 21.67 -33.68
CA ILE A 11 14.37 20.54 -33.23
C ILE A 11 15.31 19.38 -32.91
N SER A 12 15.24 18.90 -31.67
CA SER A 12 16.02 17.77 -31.19
C SER A 12 15.11 16.55 -31.08
N TYR A 13 15.45 15.49 -31.80
CA TYR A 13 14.77 14.21 -31.76
C TYR A 13 15.49 13.27 -30.81
N LEU A 14 14.83 12.84 -29.74
CA LEU A 14 15.44 12.07 -28.66
C LEU A 14 15.30 10.56 -28.91
N ASP A 15 16.38 9.83 -28.65
CA ASP A 15 16.46 8.38 -28.68
C ASP A 15 15.83 7.73 -27.43
N THR A 16 15.40 6.47 -27.55
CA THR A 16 14.70 5.71 -26.51
C THR A 16 15.46 5.64 -25.17
N PRO A 17 16.79 5.41 -25.10
CA PRO A 17 17.51 5.37 -23.83
C PRO A 17 17.44 6.69 -23.04
N ILE A 18 17.30 7.83 -23.73
CA ILE A 18 17.12 9.13 -23.07
C ILE A 18 15.72 9.20 -22.45
N LEU A 19 14.70 8.70 -23.14
CA LEU A 19 13.33 8.61 -22.61
C LEU A 19 13.26 7.72 -21.36
N ILE A 20 13.88 6.54 -21.43
CA ILE A 20 13.98 5.60 -20.30
C ILE A 20 14.72 6.24 -19.10
N GLY A 21 15.79 7.00 -19.37
CA GLY A 21 16.49 7.79 -18.36
C GLY A 21 15.61 8.84 -17.69
N LEU A 22 14.79 9.56 -18.47
CA LEU A 22 13.87 10.59 -17.97
C LEU A 22 12.78 10.01 -17.07
N LEU A 23 12.26 8.82 -17.39
CA LEU A 23 11.26 8.12 -16.58
C LEU A 23 11.85 7.68 -15.22
N GLY A 24 13.15 7.39 -15.19
CA GLY A 24 13.88 6.99 -13.99
C GLY A 24 14.21 5.51 -13.92
N PHE A 25 14.05 4.77 -15.02
CA PHE A 25 14.36 3.34 -15.12
C PHE A 25 15.87 3.04 -15.25
N ASN A 26 16.72 4.06 -15.14
CA ASN A 26 18.18 3.96 -15.06
C ASN A 26 18.73 4.51 -13.72
N GLY A 27 17.87 4.65 -12.70
CA GLY A 27 18.23 5.15 -11.37
C GLY A 27 18.11 6.68 -11.22
N ASN A 28 18.13 7.13 -9.96
CA ASN A 28 17.86 8.52 -9.60
C ASN A 28 18.91 9.50 -10.15
N GLN A 29 20.18 9.12 -10.13
CA GLN A 29 21.26 9.98 -10.64
C GLN A 29 21.12 10.22 -12.16
N LYS A 30 20.82 9.16 -12.93
CA LYS A 30 20.61 9.30 -14.38
C LYS A 30 19.34 10.09 -14.68
N LYS A 31 18.26 9.88 -13.90
CA LYS A 31 17.04 10.69 -14.01
C LYS A 31 17.31 12.17 -13.81
N LYS A 32 18.06 12.53 -12.76
CA LYS A 32 18.44 13.92 -12.48
C LYS A 32 19.23 14.52 -13.65
N SER A 33 20.30 13.85 -14.07
CA SER A 33 21.14 14.25 -15.21
C SER A 33 20.32 14.45 -16.49
N THR A 34 19.42 13.53 -16.84
CA THR A 34 18.59 13.64 -18.04
C THR A 34 17.56 14.76 -17.92
N THR A 35 16.97 14.96 -16.74
CA THR A 35 16.02 16.06 -16.50
C THR A 35 16.68 17.43 -16.66
N GLU A 36 17.90 17.57 -16.17
CA GLU A 36 18.68 18.81 -16.32
C GLU A 36 19.10 19.04 -17.77
N PHE A 37 19.51 17.99 -18.49
CA PHE A 37 19.78 18.04 -19.92
C PHE A 37 18.57 18.54 -20.73
N ILE A 38 17.41 17.95 -20.51
CA ILE A 38 16.14 18.34 -21.13
C ILE A 38 15.80 19.79 -20.80
N SER A 39 16.00 20.20 -19.55
CA SER A 39 15.80 21.59 -19.11
C SER A 39 16.74 22.57 -19.80
N LEU A 40 18.00 22.18 -20.03
CA LEU A 40 18.97 22.97 -20.77
C LEU A 40 18.53 23.20 -22.22
N LEU A 41 18.12 22.15 -22.93
CA LEU A 41 17.66 22.29 -24.31
C LEU A 41 16.43 23.21 -24.41
N LYS A 42 15.48 23.07 -23.49
CA LYS A 42 14.29 23.94 -23.42
C LYS A 42 14.65 25.40 -23.16
N LYS A 43 15.55 25.69 -22.21
CA LYS A 43 15.97 27.07 -21.89
C LYS A 43 16.67 27.74 -23.07
N VAL A 44 17.41 26.97 -23.86
CA VAL A 44 18.06 27.45 -25.09
C VAL A 44 17.04 27.68 -26.23
N GLY A 45 15.81 27.18 -26.10
CA GLY A 45 14.76 27.35 -27.11
C GLY A 45 14.78 26.27 -28.18
N ILE A 46 15.26 25.07 -27.86
CA ILE A 46 15.19 23.89 -28.72
C ILE A 46 13.87 23.18 -28.47
N GLU A 47 13.16 22.88 -29.55
CA GLU A 47 11.95 22.07 -29.48
C GLU A 47 12.34 20.59 -29.36
N LEU A 48 11.79 19.91 -28.35
CA LEU A 48 12.04 18.50 -28.11
C LEU A 48 10.96 17.66 -28.76
N ARG A 49 11.38 16.70 -29.57
CA ARG A 49 10.50 15.74 -30.23
C ARG A 49 11.01 14.32 -30.09
N ILE A 50 10.14 13.36 -30.34
CA ILE A 50 10.48 11.96 -30.59
C ILE A 50 9.73 11.48 -31.82
N PHE A 51 10.27 10.50 -32.52
CA PHE A 51 9.52 9.81 -33.55
C PHE A 51 8.57 8.78 -32.92
N ASP A 52 7.48 8.49 -33.61
CA ASP A 52 6.61 7.34 -33.31
C ASP A 52 7.41 6.06 -33.05
N LYS A 53 8.43 5.77 -33.87
CA LYS A 53 9.32 4.62 -33.69
C LYS A 53 10.04 4.57 -32.33
N SER A 54 10.47 5.71 -31.78
CA SER A 54 11.12 5.76 -30.47
C SER A 54 10.11 5.58 -29.33
N LEU A 55 8.88 6.05 -29.53
CA LEU A 55 7.79 5.76 -28.60
C LEU A 55 7.46 4.26 -28.62
N ASP A 56 7.29 3.67 -29.81
CA ASP A 56 7.01 2.24 -29.98
C ASP A 56 8.10 1.38 -29.35
N GLU A 57 9.38 1.74 -29.52
CA GLU A 57 10.50 1.02 -28.89
C GLU A 57 10.45 1.11 -27.36
N ALA A 58 10.15 2.28 -26.80
CA ALA A 58 9.98 2.45 -25.37
C ALA A 58 8.80 1.61 -24.83
N GLU A 59 7.65 1.62 -25.53
CA GLU A 59 6.48 0.82 -25.16
C GLU A 59 6.75 -0.68 -25.25
N MET A 60 7.47 -1.13 -26.29
CA MET A 60 7.88 -2.53 -26.44
C MET A 60 8.84 -2.96 -25.34
N LEU A 61 9.81 -2.11 -24.97
CA LEU A 61 10.75 -2.40 -23.89
C LEU A 61 10.02 -2.54 -22.54
N LEU A 62 9.14 -1.60 -22.20
CA LEU A 62 8.35 -1.66 -20.98
C LEU A 62 7.36 -2.84 -20.99
N SER A 63 6.77 -3.15 -22.15
CA SER A 63 5.88 -4.30 -22.32
C SER A 63 6.62 -5.62 -22.12
N ALA A 64 7.86 -5.73 -22.61
CA ALA A 64 8.70 -6.89 -22.37
C ALA A 64 8.98 -7.07 -20.87
N TRP A 65 9.30 -5.98 -20.16
CA TRP A 65 9.48 -6.03 -18.70
C TRP A 65 8.20 -6.42 -17.97
N ARG A 66 7.04 -5.83 -18.32
CA ARG A 66 5.73 -6.21 -17.76
C ARG A 66 5.46 -7.70 -17.92
N ASP A 67 5.68 -8.21 -19.12
CA ASP A 67 5.43 -9.60 -19.48
C ASP A 67 6.38 -10.56 -18.75
N ASP A 68 7.66 -10.22 -18.67
CA ASP A 68 8.65 -11.02 -17.95
C ASP A 68 8.38 -10.99 -16.44
N LEU A 69 7.94 -9.87 -15.85
CA LEU A 69 7.49 -9.83 -14.45
C LEU A 69 6.26 -10.71 -14.23
N ARG A 70 5.26 -10.63 -15.12
CA ARG A 70 4.02 -11.42 -15.01
C ARG A 70 4.26 -12.93 -15.09
N ARG A 71 5.20 -13.35 -15.94
CA ARG A 71 5.56 -14.77 -16.12
C ARG A 71 6.60 -15.26 -15.12
N ASN A 72 7.02 -14.42 -14.16
CA ASN A 72 8.13 -14.70 -13.26
C ASN A 72 9.43 -15.10 -14.00
N ASN A 73 9.63 -14.58 -15.22
CA ASN A 73 10.73 -14.95 -16.10
C ASN A 73 11.96 -14.05 -15.86
N TYR A 74 12.41 -14.07 -14.63
CA TYR A 74 13.37 -13.10 -14.12
C TYR A 74 14.80 -13.29 -14.63
N LYS A 75 15.08 -14.43 -15.26
CA LYS A 75 16.36 -14.73 -15.92
C LYS A 75 16.62 -13.86 -17.15
N LYS A 76 15.58 -13.27 -17.76
CA LYS A 76 15.68 -12.39 -18.93
C LYS A 76 15.99 -10.92 -18.58
N PHE A 77 15.83 -10.53 -17.33
CA PHE A 77 16.13 -9.18 -16.91
C PHE A 77 17.63 -8.95 -16.75
N ASN A 78 18.06 -7.74 -17.07
CA ASN A 78 19.24 -7.19 -16.43
C ASN A 78 18.91 -7.02 -14.93
N THR A 79 19.71 -7.62 -14.05
CA THR A 79 19.45 -7.62 -12.60
C THR A 79 19.28 -6.21 -12.03
N LYS A 80 20.04 -5.24 -12.54
CA LYS A 80 19.98 -3.84 -12.09
C LYS A 80 18.65 -3.17 -12.43
N THR A 81 18.12 -3.44 -13.63
CA THR A 81 16.79 -2.97 -14.04
C THR A 81 15.71 -3.59 -13.15
N LEU A 82 15.84 -4.88 -12.84
CA LEU A 82 14.89 -5.60 -12.01
C LEU A 82 14.89 -5.13 -10.55
N GLU A 83 16.07 -4.94 -9.96
CA GLU A 83 16.25 -4.37 -8.62
C GLU A 83 15.70 -2.95 -8.53
N LEU A 84 15.96 -2.13 -9.55
CA LEU A 84 15.42 -0.78 -9.62
C LEU A 84 13.88 -0.78 -9.68
N LEU A 85 13.30 -1.63 -10.54
CA LEU A 85 11.84 -1.77 -10.62
C LEU A 85 11.26 -2.19 -9.26
N LYS A 86 11.90 -3.14 -8.57
CA LYS A 86 11.47 -3.59 -7.24
C LYS A 86 11.61 -2.52 -6.16
N SER A 87 12.76 -1.86 -6.05
CA SER A 87 12.98 -0.79 -5.07
C SER A 87 12.00 0.38 -5.24
N GLN A 88 11.53 0.61 -6.47
CA GLN A 88 10.52 1.63 -6.78
C GLN A 88 9.07 1.11 -6.67
N GLY A 89 8.88 -0.19 -6.36
CA GLY A 89 7.58 -0.82 -6.19
C GLY A 89 6.80 -0.97 -7.50
N TYR A 90 7.48 -1.28 -8.61
CA TYR A 90 6.84 -1.58 -9.89
C TYR A 90 6.41 -3.05 -9.97
N ASP A 91 5.11 -3.26 -10.09
CA ASP A 91 4.47 -4.53 -10.45
C ASP A 91 4.00 -4.50 -11.93
N PRO A 92 3.52 -5.62 -12.51
CA PRO A 92 3.04 -5.65 -13.89
C PRO A 92 1.91 -4.65 -14.17
N GLU A 93 1.00 -4.45 -13.22
CA GLU A 93 -0.15 -3.55 -13.32
C GLU A 93 0.28 -2.08 -13.37
N ARG A 94 1.30 -1.72 -12.58
CA ARG A 94 1.90 -0.39 -12.58
C ARG A 94 2.68 -0.15 -13.86
N LEU A 95 3.45 -1.12 -14.36
CA LEU A 95 4.10 -1.01 -15.67
C LEU A 95 3.09 -0.87 -16.81
N GLU A 96 1.96 -1.59 -16.77
CA GLU A 96 0.87 -1.42 -17.72
C GLU A 96 0.32 0.01 -17.70
N THR A 97 0.18 0.59 -16.51
CA THR A 97 -0.23 1.98 -16.32
C THR A 97 0.82 2.95 -16.87
N GLU A 98 2.12 2.69 -16.63
CA GLU A 98 3.21 3.49 -17.20
C GLU A 98 3.19 3.49 -18.72
N ILE A 99 3.00 2.32 -19.36
CA ILE A 99 2.91 2.20 -20.82
C ILE A 99 1.77 3.06 -21.36
N LYS A 100 0.57 2.95 -20.77
CA LYS A 100 -0.61 3.72 -21.21
C LYS A 100 -0.45 5.23 -21.03
N LEU A 101 0.29 5.65 -20.01
CA LEU A 101 0.53 7.06 -19.70
C LEU A 101 1.82 7.60 -20.33
N LEU A 102 2.62 6.77 -21.01
CA LEU A 102 3.95 7.15 -21.48
C LEU A 102 3.90 8.38 -22.37
N LYS A 103 3.04 8.36 -23.39
CA LYS A 103 2.86 9.49 -24.30
C LYS A 103 2.45 10.78 -23.57
N SER A 104 1.45 10.72 -22.70
CA SER A 104 0.97 11.92 -22.00
C SER A 104 1.98 12.46 -20.99
N LYS A 105 2.77 11.58 -20.35
CA LYS A 105 3.90 11.97 -19.49
C LYS A 105 4.99 12.69 -20.28
N LEU A 106 5.38 12.17 -21.45
CA LEU A 106 6.37 12.80 -22.31
C LEU A 106 5.89 14.17 -22.83
N GLU A 107 4.61 14.26 -23.23
CA GLU A 107 3.99 15.53 -23.63
C GLU A 107 3.91 16.53 -22.46
N GLY A 108 3.63 16.06 -21.24
CA GLY A 108 3.70 16.86 -20.00
C GLY A 108 5.10 17.39 -19.70
N GLU A 109 6.13 16.61 -20.04
CA GLU A 109 7.53 17.02 -20.03
C GLU A 109 7.91 17.87 -21.26
N GLY A 110 6.94 18.37 -22.04
CA GLY A 110 7.19 19.25 -23.19
C GLY A 110 7.91 18.58 -24.36
N ILE A 111 7.88 17.25 -24.44
CA ILE A 111 8.42 16.46 -25.55
C ILE A 111 7.26 16.07 -26.46
N LYS A 112 7.28 16.50 -27.72
CA LYS A 112 6.20 16.21 -28.67
C LYS A 112 6.46 14.92 -29.45
N VAL A 113 5.42 14.11 -29.64
CA VAL A 113 5.51 12.92 -30.49
C VAL A 113 5.20 13.27 -31.94
N GLU A 114 6.16 13.03 -32.83
CA GLU A 114 5.99 13.18 -34.28
C GLU A 114 5.39 11.89 -34.85
N VAL A 115 4.10 11.95 -35.20
CA VAL A 115 3.34 10.80 -35.72
C VAL A 115 3.13 10.94 -37.22
N GLY A 116 3.29 9.83 -37.94
CA GLY A 116 2.91 9.77 -39.36
C GLY A 116 3.88 10.50 -40.27
N TYR A 117 5.18 10.42 -39.96
CA TYR A 117 6.25 10.99 -40.78
C TYR A 117 6.12 10.57 -42.25
N ARG A 118 6.14 11.54 -43.17
CA ARG A 118 6.10 11.29 -44.62
C ARG A 118 7.43 11.72 -45.24
N PRO A 119 8.28 10.77 -45.68
CA PRO A 119 9.56 11.10 -46.28
C PRO A 119 9.36 11.83 -47.61
N ASN A 120 10.18 12.84 -47.86
CA ASN A 120 10.34 13.40 -49.19
C ASN A 120 11.21 12.45 -50.03
N PRO A 121 10.71 11.83 -51.12
CA PRO A 121 11.48 10.84 -51.88
C PRO A 121 12.81 11.39 -52.43
N LYS A 122 12.93 12.71 -52.62
CA LYS A 122 14.15 13.35 -53.10
C LYS A 122 15.31 13.31 -52.11
N TYR A 123 15.01 13.21 -50.82
CA TYR A 123 15.99 13.29 -49.73
C TYR A 123 16.02 12.00 -48.90
N GLN A 124 15.64 10.88 -49.52
CA GLN A 124 15.68 9.57 -48.88
C GLN A 124 17.08 8.99 -49.04
N CYS A 125 17.73 8.61 -47.94
CA CYS A 125 19.01 7.89 -48.00
C CYS A 125 18.79 6.38 -48.22
N ASP A 126 19.87 5.67 -48.57
CA ASP A 126 19.84 4.20 -48.63
C ASP A 126 19.83 3.63 -47.20
N GLU A 127 18.62 3.31 -46.71
CA GLU A 127 18.42 2.74 -45.37
C GLU A 127 19.12 1.39 -45.19
N LYS A 128 19.20 0.57 -46.25
CA LYS A 128 19.88 -0.73 -46.15
C LYS A 128 21.38 -0.56 -46.01
N ALA A 129 21.97 0.34 -46.80
CA ALA A 129 23.39 0.65 -46.69
C ALA A 129 23.73 1.31 -45.33
N LEU A 130 22.84 2.17 -44.82
CA LEU A 130 22.96 2.76 -43.49
C LEU A 130 22.92 1.68 -42.41
N GLU A 131 21.95 0.77 -42.46
CA GLU A 131 21.82 -0.35 -41.51
C GLU A 131 23.07 -1.22 -41.48
N VAL A 132 23.64 -1.54 -42.65
CA VAL A 132 24.90 -2.28 -42.77
C VAL A 132 26.08 -1.50 -42.18
N ALA A 133 26.14 -0.18 -42.37
CA ALA A 133 27.22 0.63 -41.81
C ALA A 133 27.18 0.68 -40.27
N ILE A 134 25.98 0.79 -39.68
CA ILE A 134 25.81 0.85 -38.22
C ILE A 134 25.92 -0.52 -37.55
N SER A 135 25.60 -1.62 -38.26
CA SER A 135 25.59 -2.98 -37.68
C SER A 135 26.96 -3.46 -37.21
N SER A 136 28.04 -2.97 -37.83
CA SER A 136 29.43 -3.27 -37.44
C SER A 136 29.77 -2.97 -35.97
N ASN A 137 28.96 -2.15 -35.29
CA ASN A 137 29.13 -1.78 -33.88
C ASN A 137 28.29 -2.63 -32.90
N PHE A 138 27.44 -3.53 -33.40
CA PHE A 138 26.48 -4.26 -32.58
C PHE A 138 26.58 -5.78 -32.77
N LYS A 139 26.10 -6.53 -31.77
CA LYS A 139 25.96 -7.99 -31.91
C LYS A 139 24.97 -8.29 -33.04
N GLU A 140 25.22 -9.36 -33.80
CA GLU A 140 24.40 -9.77 -34.96
C GLU A 140 22.90 -9.93 -34.65
N SER A 141 22.53 -10.11 -33.38
CA SER A 141 21.14 -10.27 -32.93
C SER A 141 20.41 -8.95 -32.61
N LYS A 142 21.05 -7.79 -32.70
CA LYS A 142 20.41 -6.50 -32.38
C LYS A 142 19.52 -6.06 -33.53
N ASN A 143 18.26 -5.72 -33.23
CA ASN A 143 17.39 -5.04 -34.18
C ASN A 143 17.84 -3.58 -34.35
N LEU A 144 18.17 -3.17 -35.58
CA LEU A 144 18.67 -1.84 -35.93
C LEU A 144 17.67 -1.03 -36.74
N GLU A 145 16.45 -1.55 -36.93
CA GLU A 145 15.37 -0.89 -37.67
C GLU A 145 15.05 0.48 -37.07
N HIS A 146 14.90 0.56 -35.75
CA HIS A 146 14.65 1.82 -35.04
C HIS A 146 15.73 2.86 -35.34
N ASP A 147 16.99 2.52 -35.09
CA ASP A 147 18.14 3.41 -35.25
C ASP A 147 18.24 3.90 -36.71
N THR A 148 18.10 2.98 -37.67
CA THR A 148 18.15 3.27 -39.11
C THR A 148 17.04 4.22 -39.53
N ILE A 149 15.78 3.95 -39.15
CA ILE A 149 14.64 4.78 -39.53
C ILE A 149 14.76 6.18 -38.92
N CYS A 150 15.09 6.29 -37.64
CA CYS A 150 15.21 7.59 -36.96
C CYS A 150 16.30 8.47 -37.61
N ILE A 151 17.45 7.89 -37.95
CA ILE A 151 18.55 8.61 -38.60
C ILE A 151 18.17 9.00 -40.04
N SER A 152 17.59 8.08 -40.81
CA SER A 152 17.08 8.33 -42.17
C SER A 152 16.07 9.48 -42.22
N ARG A 153 15.14 9.52 -41.26
CA ARG A 153 14.16 10.61 -41.14
C ARG A 153 14.84 11.95 -40.84
N ILE A 154 15.89 11.99 -40.03
CA ILE A 154 16.62 13.22 -39.74
C ILE A 154 17.40 13.71 -40.96
N TYR A 155 18.04 12.80 -41.69
CA TYR A 155 18.65 13.12 -42.98
C TYR A 155 17.62 13.75 -43.94
N ASN A 156 16.44 13.12 -44.05
CA ASN A 156 15.36 13.58 -44.92
C ASN A 156 14.80 14.94 -44.47
N LEU A 157 14.60 15.17 -43.17
CA LEU A 157 14.19 16.45 -42.59
C LEU A 157 15.17 17.60 -42.84
N ARG A 158 16.45 17.30 -43.06
CA ARG A 158 17.44 18.32 -43.39
C ARG A 158 17.38 18.73 -44.86
N GLU A 159 16.81 17.92 -45.74
CA GLU A 159 16.64 18.24 -47.16
C GLU A 159 17.97 18.66 -47.83
N GLY A 160 19.08 18.03 -47.46
CA GLY A 160 20.43 18.35 -47.94
C GLY A 160 21.04 19.64 -47.36
N ARG A 161 20.41 20.27 -46.36
CA ARG A 161 20.96 21.47 -45.71
C ARG A 161 22.13 21.12 -44.79
N LEU A 162 23.26 21.77 -45.04
CA LEU A 162 24.46 21.70 -44.21
C LEU A 162 24.42 22.81 -43.16
N VAL A 163 24.40 22.42 -41.88
CA VAL A 163 24.29 23.33 -40.74
C VAL A 163 25.68 23.62 -40.20
N ASN A 164 26.11 24.89 -40.17
CA ASN A 164 27.44 25.28 -39.69
C ASN A 164 27.42 26.09 -38.39
N ASP A 165 26.24 26.46 -37.89
CA ASP A 165 26.07 27.25 -36.66
C ASP A 165 24.90 26.68 -35.84
N LEU A 166 25.10 26.59 -34.52
CA LEU A 166 24.08 26.23 -33.53
C LEU A 166 22.92 27.23 -33.43
N ASN A 167 23.03 28.41 -34.05
CA ASN A 167 21.94 29.38 -34.18
C ASN A 167 20.99 29.09 -35.35
N GLN A 168 21.41 28.26 -36.30
CA GLN A 168 20.58 27.91 -37.45
C GLN A 168 19.56 26.84 -37.08
N LYS A 169 18.38 26.92 -37.71
CA LYS A 169 17.36 25.90 -37.59
C LYS A 169 17.91 24.55 -38.05
N MET A 170 18.06 23.62 -37.11
CA MET A 170 18.58 22.28 -37.36
C MET A 170 17.64 21.21 -36.82
N SER A 171 17.62 20.05 -37.50
CA SER A 171 17.04 18.81 -36.99
C SER A 171 18.19 17.86 -36.66
N ILE A 172 18.22 17.33 -35.44
CA ILE A 172 19.30 16.46 -34.93
C ILE A 172 18.70 15.27 -34.19
N PHE A 173 19.30 14.10 -34.38
CA PHE A 173 19.02 12.92 -33.55
C PHE A 173 19.98 12.90 -32.37
N VAL A 174 19.46 12.66 -31.17
CA VAL A 174 20.25 12.65 -29.93
C VAL A 174 20.15 11.29 -29.28
N THR A 175 21.30 10.66 -29.08
CA THR A 175 21.40 9.33 -28.47
C THR A 175 22.44 9.31 -27.35
N SER A 176 22.31 8.35 -26.44
CA SER A 176 23.37 8.03 -25.46
C SER A 176 24.45 7.11 -26.05
N ASN A 177 24.22 6.55 -27.25
CA ASN A 177 25.10 5.57 -27.87
C ASN A 177 26.17 6.24 -28.75
N THR A 178 27.39 6.38 -28.21
CA THR A 178 28.52 7.00 -28.93
C THR A 178 29.00 6.17 -30.12
N GLY A 179 28.85 4.85 -30.08
CA GLY A 179 29.13 3.99 -31.23
C GLY A 179 28.18 4.29 -32.39
N LEU A 180 26.87 4.40 -32.11
CA LEU A 180 25.89 4.79 -33.12
C LEU A 180 26.20 6.17 -33.73
N VAL A 181 26.58 7.15 -32.89
CA VAL A 181 27.00 8.49 -33.34
C VAL A 181 28.15 8.39 -34.35
N ASN A 182 29.18 7.59 -34.05
CA ASN A 182 30.36 7.49 -34.91
C ASN A 182 30.04 6.81 -36.24
N HIS A 183 29.41 5.63 -36.21
CA HIS A 183 29.14 4.85 -37.42
C HIS A 183 28.15 5.54 -38.35
N ALA A 184 27.07 6.12 -37.80
CA ALA A 184 26.09 6.85 -38.59
C ALA A 184 26.70 8.09 -39.27
N ASN A 185 27.46 8.90 -38.54
CA ASN A 185 28.04 10.11 -39.13
C ASN A 185 29.20 9.80 -40.10
N ASN A 186 29.91 8.69 -39.92
CA ASN A 186 30.91 8.24 -40.89
C ASN A 186 30.26 7.83 -42.21
N PHE A 187 29.09 7.17 -42.17
CA PHE A 187 28.33 6.82 -43.37
C PHE A 187 27.97 8.06 -44.20
N PHE A 188 27.57 9.16 -43.56
CA PHE A 188 27.22 10.41 -44.23
C PHE A 188 28.40 11.38 -44.44
N SER A 189 29.66 10.95 -44.21
CA SER A 189 30.79 11.88 -44.17
C SER A 189 31.12 12.56 -45.51
N ASP A 190 30.82 11.89 -46.62
CA ASP A 190 30.97 12.46 -47.98
C ASP A 190 29.94 13.57 -48.25
N GLU A 191 28.73 13.42 -47.74
CA GLU A 191 27.63 14.37 -47.92
C GLU A 191 27.65 15.49 -46.88
N ILE A 192 28.04 15.16 -45.65
CA ILE A 192 28.09 16.05 -44.48
C ILE A 192 29.51 16.01 -43.91
N PRO A 193 30.41 16.86 -44.43
CA PRO A 193 31.77 16.95 -43.92
C PRO A 193 31.82 17.33 -42.44
N LYS A 194 32.85 16.87 -41.73
CA LYS A 194 33.05 17.06 -40.27
C LYS A 194 33.03 18.51 -39.76
N LYS A 195 33.14 19.51 -40.64
CA LYS A 195 33.03 20.94 -40.29
C LYS A 195 31.59 21.40 -40.01
N TYR A 196 30.59 20.61 -40.42
CA TYR A 196 29.18 20.88 -40.19
C TYR A 196 28.67 20.10 -38.98
N ILE A 197 27.55 20.56 -38.43
CA ILE A 197 26.86 19.86 -37.35
C ILE A 197 26.35 18.51 -37.89
N PRO A 198 26.73 17.38 -37.26
CA PRO A 198 26.34 16.05 -37.73
C PRO A 198 24.83 15.79 -37.57
N LEU A 199 24.33 14.71 -38.19
CA LEU A 199 22.92 14.29 -38.08
C LEU A 199 22.62 13.72 -36.69
N VAL A 200 23.55 12.90 -36.19
CA VAL A 200 23.45 12.19 -34.93
C VAL A 200 24.45 12.77 -33.96
N VAL A 201 24.02 13.11 -32.75
CA VAL A 201 24.90 13.64 -31.70
C VAL A 201 24.67 12.91 -30.39
N SER A 202 25.67 12.92 -29.52
CA SER A 202 25.51 12.41 -28.17
C SER A 202 24.84 13.43 -27.25
N GLU A 203 24.18 12.95 -26.19
CA GLU A 203 23.72 13.79 -25.06
C GLU A 203 24.84 14.71 -24.57
N GLN A 204 26.05 14.15 -24.36
CA GLN A 204 27.23 14.87 -23.86
C GLN A 204 27.69 15.98 -24.82
N TRP A 205 27.73 15.70 -26.13
CA TRP A 205 28.09 16.70 -27.13
C TRP A 205 27.12 17.87 -27.10
N MET A 206 25.82 17.56 -27.04
CA MET A 206 24.77 18.56 -27.03
C MET A 206 24.84 19.45 -25.78
N THR A 207 24.99 18.85 -24.60
CA THR A 207 25.17 19.61 -23.36
C THR A 207 26.40 20.50 -23.43
N THR A 208 27.54 19.95 -23.86
CA THR A 208 28.81 20.70 -23.92
C THR A 208 28.67 21.91 -24.84
N MET A 209 28.12 21.72 -26.04
CA MET A 209 27.98 22.78 -27.03
C MET A 209 27.05 23.92 -26.56
N PHE A 210 25.92 23.58 -25.95
CA PHE A 210 24.96 24.59 -25.48
C PHE A 210 25.33 25.19 -24.14
N TRP A 211 26.02 24.45 -23.27
CA TRP A 211 26.62 24.99 -22.06
C TRP A 211 27.70 26.02 -22.39
N LEU A 212 28.61 25.73 -23.34
CA LEU A 212 29.63 26.70 -23.80
C LEU A 212 29.02 27.99 -24.38
N LYS A 213 27.82 27.89 -24.97
CA LYS A 213 27.09 29.04 -25.53
C LYS A 213 26.44 29.92 -24.44
N GLY A 214 26.26 29.40 -23.23
CA GLY A 214 25.62 30.08 -22.11
C GLY A 214 25.97 29.43 -20.78
N PRO A 215 27.21 29.58 -20.29
CA PRO A 215 27.69 28.90 -19.08
C PRO A 215 26.90 29.33 -17.83
N ASP A 216 26.41 30.57 -17.82
CA ASP A 216 25.61 31.14 -16.73
C ASP A 216 24.25 30.44 -16.53
N ILE A 217 23.80 29.62 -17.50
CA ILE A 217 22.48 28.97 -17.45
C ILE A 217 22.52 27.74 -16.51
N PHE A 218 23.68 27.09 -16.32
CA PHE A 218 23.87 25.93 -15.42
C PHE A 218 25.33 25.79 -14.94
N ASN A 219 25.58 25.98 -13.64
CA ASN A 219 26.94 25.93 -13.08
C ASN A 219 27.54 24.53 -12.90
N SER A 220 26.74 23.45 -12.81
CA SER A 220 27.22 22.08 -12.50
C SER A 220 26.90 21.02 -13.56
N LEU A 221 26.07 21.31 -14.56
CA LEU A 221 25.46 20.30 -15.44
C LEU A 221 26.48 19.39 -16.18
N PRO A 222 27.54 19.91 -16.83
CA PRO A 222 28.53 19.03 -17.47
C PRO A 222 29.24 18.12 -16.48
N MET A 223 29.53 18.60 -15.26
CA MET A 223 30.14 17.79 -14.21
C MET A 223 29.18 16.70 -13.73
N GLU A 224 27.90 17.02 -13.52
CA GLU A 224 26.89 16.03 -13.11
C GLU A 224 26.66 14.96 -14.18
N GLN A 225 26.74 15.31 -15.47
CA GLN A 225 26.70 14.33 -16.56
C GLN A 225 27.93 13.44 -16.59
N VAL A 226 29.13 13.99 -16.44
CA VAL A 226 30.37 13.20 -16.37
C VAL A 226 30.32 12.26 -15.17
N VAL A 227 29.86 12.75 -14.01
CA VAL A 227 29.65 11.92 -12.81
C VAL A 227 28.59 10.86 -13.07
N ALA A 228 27.42 11.18 -13.65
CA ALA A 228 26.39 10.19 -13.94
C ALA A 228 26.84 9.14 -14.97
N SER A 229 27.63 9.54 -15.97
CA SER A 229 28.25 8.62 -16.94
C SER A 229 29.34 7.77 -16.29
N ALA A 230 30.20 8.35 -15.44
CA ALA A 230 31.22 7.62 -14.70
C ALA A 230 30.61 6.66 -13.69
N TYR A 231 29.57 7.07 -12.95
CA TYR A 231 28.74 6.19 -12.14
C TYR A 231 28.11 5.11 -13.02
N GLY A 232 27.50 5.45 -14.15
CA GLY A 232 26.97 4.47 -15.09
C GLY A 232 28.00 3.43 -15.50
N LEU A 233 29.25 3.85 -15.79
CA LEU A 233 30.39 3.02 -16.19
C LEU A 233 30.97 2.18 -15.04
N LEU A 234 31.18 2.77 -13.86
CA LEU A 234 31.64 2.09 -12.66
C LEU A 234 30.60 1.06 -12.18
N TYR A 235 29.32 1.41 -12.29
CA TYR A 235 28.22 0.49 -12.06
C TYR A 235 27.97 -0.44 -13.26
N THR A 236 28.69 -0.35 -14.39
CA THR A 236 28.67 -1.30 -15.52
C THR A 236 30.00 -2.02 -15.72
N ASP A 237 30.85 -2.16 -14.69
CA ASP A 237 31.90 -3.19 -14.76
C ASP A 237 31.24 -4.57 -14.67
N ASP A 238 30.71 -5.00 -15.81
CA ASP A 238 30.02 -6.24 -16.02
C ASP A 238 30.96 -7.42 -15.72
N ARG A 239 32.29 -7.26 -15.70
CA ARG A 239 33.21 -8.37 -15.34
C ARG A 239 33.06 -8.79 -13.90
N PHE A 240 33.04 -7.83 -12.98
CA PHE A 240 32.92 -8.10 -11.54
C PHE A 240 31.58 -8.75 -11.21
N TRP A 241 30.50 -8.14 -11.71
CA TRP A 241 29.14 -8.63 -11.55
C TRP A 241 28.91 -9.98 -12.22
N ASN A 242 29.39 -10.16 -13.45
CA ASN A 242 29.27 -11.44 -14.14
C ASN A 242 30.09 -12.53 -13.45
N SER A 243 31.26 -12.21 -12.87
CA SER A 243 32.05 -13.16 -12.06
C SER A 243 31.26 -13.66 -10.85
N PHE A 244 30.65 -12.75 -10.09
CA PHE A 244 29.78 -13.08 -8.96
C PHE A 244 28.58 -13.94 -9.40
N ILE A 245 27.82 -13.49 -10.41
CA ILE A 245 26.63 -14.21 -10.89
C ILE A 245 27.00 -15.59 -11.45
N ASN A 246 28.10 -15.71 -12.18
CA ASN A 246 28.56 -16.98 -12.72
C ASN A 246 28.94 -17.96 -11.60
N LYS A 247 29.66 -17.49 -10.57
CA LYS A 247 30.04 -18.32 -9.42
C LYS A 247 28.82 -18.69 -8.55
N LEU A 248 27.90 -17.76 -8.32
CA LEU A 248 26.64 -18.02 -7.62
C LEU A 248 25.78 -19.08 -8.37
N GLN A 249 25.69 -18.98 -9.70
CA GLN A 249 25.03 -19.98 -10.54
C GLN A 249 25.76 -21.33 -10.52
N LEU A 250 27.10 -21.34 -10.48
CA LEU A 250 27.87 -22.58 -10.35
C LEU A 250 27.62 -23.25 -8.99
N LEU A 251 27.50 -22.47 -7.91
CA LEU A 251 27.20 -22.99 -6.57
C LEU A 251 25.77 -23.56 -6.47
N GLU A 252 24.80 -22.93 -7.12
CA GLU A 252 23.42 -23.45 -7.24
C GLU A 252 23.39 -24.75 -8.07
N LYS A 253 24.02 -24.77 -9.25
CA LYS A 253 24.12 -25.99 -10.07
C LYS A 253 24.85 -27.14 -9.38
N LYS A 254 25.82 -26.84 -8.52
CA LYS A 254 26.53 -27.82 -7.68
C LYS A 254 25.71 -28.26 -6.45
N GLY A 255 24.53 -27.68 -6.21
CA GLY A 255 23.67 -27.98 -5.06
C GLY A 255 24.22 -27.47 -3.72
N LYS A 256 25.22 -26.58 -3.73
CA LYS A 256 25.77 -26.00 -2.50
C LYS A 256 24.94 -24.82 -1.97
N ILE A 257 24.15 -24.21 -2.83
CA ILE A 257 23.15 -23.18 -2.50
C ILE A 257 21.81 -23.70 -3.01
N THR A 258 20.74 -23.54 -2.23
CA THR A 258 19.40 -23.97 -2.66
C THR A 258 18.84 -23.04 -3.73
N GLU A 259 17.89 -23.51 -4.55
CA GLU A 259 17.23 -22.65 -5.54
C GLU A 259 16.48 -21.48 -4.86
N GLU A 260 15.91 -21.73 -3.68
CA GLU A 260 15.28 -20.71 -2.84
C GLU A 260 16.28 -19.64 -2.39
N ASP A 261 17.46 -20.04 -1.92
CA ASP A 261 18.52 -19.13 -1.50
C ASP A 261 19.12 -18.35 -2.66
N PHE A 262 19.37 -19.03 -3.78
CA PHE A 262 19.84 -18.42 -5.01
C PHE A 262 18.89 -17.32 -5.48
N THR A 263 17.59 -17.64 -5.46
CA THR A 263 16.51 -16.73 -5.79
C THR A 263 16.54 -15.60 -4.76
N PHE A 264 16.37 -15.89 -3.48
CA PHE A 264 16.30 -14.93 -2.38
C PHE A 264 17.43 -13.90 -2.37
N VAL A 265 18.69 -14.35 -2.46
CA VAL A 265 19.87 -13.47 -2.47
C VAL A 265 19.87 -12.56 -3.69
N ARG A 266 19.50 -13.08 -4.87
CA ARG A 266 19.38 -12.28 -6.10
C ARG A 266 18.29 -11.21 -6.02
N TRP A 267 17.35 -11.34 -5.08
CA TRP A 267 16.23 -10.42 -4.89
C TRP A 267 16.41 -9.44 -3.75
N ASP A 268 17.53 -9.54 -3.04
CA ASP A 268 17.81 -8.69 -1.89
C ASP A 268 18.22 -7.29 -2.32
N SER A 269 17.63 -6.27 -1.69
CA SER A 269 17.91 -4.86 -2.01
C SER A 269 19.30 -4.41 -1.55
N ASP A 270 19.91 -5.11 -0.59
CA ASP A 270 21.23 -4.79 -0.05
C ASP A 270 22.36 -5.53 -0.77
N LEU A 271 22.02 -6.46 -1.68
CA LEU A 271 22.96 -7.27 -2.44
C LEU A 271 24.08 -6.42 -3.07
N LEU A 272 23.72 -5.32 -3.72
CA LEU A 272 24.69 -4.42 -4.36
C LEU A 272 25.62 -3.73 -3.36
N GLY A 273 25.09 -3.32 -2.20
CA GLY A 273 25.89 -2.70 -1.14
C GLY A 273 26.89 -3.71 -0.56
N LEU A 274 26.43 -4.93 -0.26
CA LEU A 274 27.26 -6.00 0.28
C LEU A 274 28.33 -6.47 -0.70
N ILE A 275 27.98 -6.57 -1.98
CA ILE A 275 28.95 -6.91 -3.04
C ILE A 275 29.99 -5.82 -3.20
N HIS A 276 29.59 -4.54 -3.10
CA HIS A 276 30.54 -3.43 -3.13
C HIS A 276 31.49 -3.47 -1.92
N ASP A 277 30.97 -3.67 -0.72
CA ASP A 277 31.79 -3.74 0.50
C ASP A 277 32.82 -4.88 0.43
N VAL A 278 32.39 -6.05 -0.06
CA VAL A 278 33.30 -7.18 -0.28
C VAL A 278 34.30 -6.90 -1.41
N SER A 279 33.89 -6.21 -2.48
CA SER A 279 34.79 -5.87 -3.60
C SER A 279 35.98 -5.01 -3.21
N VAL A 280 35.81 -4.16 -2.19
CA VAL A 280 36.88 -3.30 -1.66
C VAL A 280 37.98 -4.15 -1.01
N ASP A 281 37.62 -5.30 -0.43
CA ASP A 281 38.54 -6.15 0.34
C ASP A 281 39.22 -7.23 -0.52
N VAL A 282 38.50 -7.85 -1.47
CA VAL A 282 39.00 -9.03 -2.24
C VAL A 282 39.35 -8.72 -3.71
N GLY A 283 39.06 -7.51 -4.20
CA GLY A 283 39.25 -7.18 -5.62
C GLY A 283 38.30 -7.97 -6.52
N GLU A 284 38.73 -8.34 -7.74
CA GLU A 284 37.84 -8.88 -8.78
C GLU A 284 37.52 -10.40 -8.69
N ASP A 285 38.17 -11.15 -7.78
CA ASP A 285 38.14 -12.63 -7.80
C ASP A 285 37.51 -13.23 -6.54
N PHE A 286 36.18 -13.41 -6.56
CA PHE A 286 35.44 -14.03 -5.44
C PHE A 286 35.87 -15.48 -5.15
N SER A 287 36.23 -15.78 -3.92
CA SER A 287 36.27 -17.17 -3.45
C SER A 287 34.85 -17.73 -3.28
N GLU A 288 34.70 -19.06 -3.23
CA GLU A 288 33.40 -19.66 -2.88
C GLU A 288 32.95 -19.20 -1.48
N SER A 289 33.87 -18.97 -0.54
CA SER A 289 33.60 -18.47 0.82
C SER A 289 33.01 -17.05 0.83
N ASP A 290 33.49 -16.14 -0.01
CA ASP A 290 32.98 -14.76 -0.04
C ASP A 290 31.51 -14.72 -0.48
N ILE A 291 31.13 -15.62 -1.40
CA ILE A 291 29.74 -15.74 -1.85
C ILE A 291 28.87 -16.30 -0.74
N PHE A 292 29.34 -17.28 0.04
CA PHE A 292 28.60 -17.78 1.19
C PHE A 292 28.42 -16.70 2.26
N GLU A 293 29.44 -15.89 2.52
CA GLU A 293 29.36 -14.80 3.48
C GLU A 293 28.33 -13.74 3.06
N ILE A 294 28.27 -13.39 1.77
CA ILE A 294 27.24 -12.47 1.24
C ILE A 294 25.84 -13.09 1.41
N VAL A 295 25.66 -14.36 1.04
CA VAL A 295 24.40 -15.09 1.18
C VAL A 295 23.95 -15.12 2.66
N GLU A 296 24.87 -15.39 3.57
CA GLU A 296 24.60 -15.50 5.01
C GLU A 296 24.28 -14.14 5.63
N LYS A 297 25.03 -13.08 5.30
CA LYS A 297 24.73 -11.71 5.76
C LYS A 297 23.33 -11.25 5.35
N ILE A 298 22.92 -11.54 4.12
CA ILE A 298 21.57 -11.23 3.63
C ILE A 298 20.52 -11.99 4.45
N LYS A 299 20.72 -13.31 4.65
CA LYS A 299 19.80 -14.12 5.46
C LYS A 299 19.68 -13.63 6.90
N GLU A 300 20.79 -13.36 7.57
CA GLU A 300 20.81 -12.90 8.96
C GLU A 300 20.06 -11.56 9.12
N LYS A 301 20.28 -10.63 8.19
CA LYS A 301 19.60 -9.33 8.20
C LYS A 301 18.08 -9.50 8.07
N HIS A 302 17.62 -10.26 7.08
CA HIS A 302 16.19 -10.53 6.89
C HIS A 302 15.56 -11.28 8.06
N PHE A 303 16.29 -12.23 8.64
CA PHE A 303 15.82 -12.95 9.83
C PHE A 303 15.64 -12.00 11.01
N LYS A 304 16.57 -11.06 11.19
CA LYS A 304 16.50 -10.02 12.22
C LYS A 304 15.34 -9.05 11.98
N GLU A 305 15.11 -8.62 10.74
CA GLU A 305 13.99 -7.75 10.37
C GLU A 305 12.64 -8.42 10.59
N LYS A 306 12.48 -9.66 10.11
CA LYS A 306 11.25 -10.45 10.34
C LYS A 306 10.98 -10.68 11.82
N ASN A 307 12.00 -10.98 12.62
CA ASN A 307 11.83 -11.14 14.06
C ASN A 307 11.40 -9.83 14.72
N ASN A 308 11.96 -8.69 14.30
CA ASN A 308 11.54 -7.38 14.80
C ASN A 308 10.09 -7.05 14.42
N GLU A 309 9.66 -7.38 13.21
CA GLU A 309 8.25 -7.22 12.79
C GLU A 309 7.31 -8.11 13.62
N ILE A 310 7.66 -9.38 13.82
CA ILE A 310 6.89 -10.31 14.66
C ILE A 310 6.79 -9.79 16.10
N CYS A 311 7.88 -9.24 16.65
CA CYS A 311 7.88 -8.63 17.98
C CYS A 311 6.93 -7.43 18.05
N LYS A 312 6.98 -6.53 17.07
CA LYS A 312 6.07 -5.35 17.01
C LYS A 312 4.60 -5.77 16.93
N VAL A 313 4.27 -6.71 16.04
CA VAL A 313 2.90 -7.20 15.89
C VAL A 313 2.41 -7.87 17.18
N ARG A 314 3.27 -8.62 17.88
CA ARG A 314 2.94 -9.23 19.18
C ARG A 314 2.72 -8.19 20.27
N GLU A 315 3.52 -7.12 20.31
CA GLU A 315 3.33 -6.02 21.25
C GLU A 315 2.02 -5.28 21.00
N GLU A 316 1.73 -4.92 19.75
CA GLU A 316 0.48 -4.25 19.35
C GLU A 316 -0.73 -5.12 19.68
N SER A 317 -0.68 -6.41 19.33
CA SER A 317 -1.74 -7.37 19.64
C SER A 317 -1.90 -7.57 21.15
N GLY A 318 -0.80 -7.59 21.91
CA GLY A 318 -0.82 -7.70 23.37
C GLY A 318 -1.46 -6.50 24.05
N VAL A 319 -1.18 -5.29 23.56
CA VAL A 319 -1.82 -4.05 24.02
C VAL A 319 -3.32 -4.07 23.73
N GLU A 320 -3.73 -4.47 22.53
CA GLU A 320 -5.14 -4.56 22.15
C GLU A 320 -5.90 -5.60 22.98
N ILE A 321 -5.31 -6.78 23.19
CA ILE A 321 -5.88 -7.83 24.06
C ILE A 321 -6.03 -7.31 25.49
N SER A 322 -5.04 -6.59 26.03
CA SER A 322 -5.12 -6.04 27.40
C SER A 322 -6.22 -4.98 27.54
N ALA A 323 -6.40 -4.14 26.51
CA ALA A 323 -7.45 -3.12 26.48
C ALA A 323 -8.85 -3.74 26.38
N LEU A 324 -9.00 -4.82 25.61
CA LEU A 324 -10.25 -5.59 25.51
C LEU A 324 -10.58 -6.28 26.84
N HIS A 325 -9.60 -6.90 27.51
CA HIS A 325 -9.82 -7.51 28.83
C HIS A 325 -10.30 -6.49 29.85
N LYS A 326 -9.69 -5.30 29.88
CA LYS A 326 -10.12 -4.22 30.79
C LYS A 326 -11.56 -3.78 30.53
N LYS A 327 -11.97 -3.67 29.26
CA LYS A 327 -13.36 -3.33 28.90
C LYS A 327 -14.35 -4.41 29.32
N ILE A 328 -13.99 -5.69 29.19
CA ILE A 328 -14.82 -6.81 29.65
C ILE A 328 -14.99 -6.75 31.17
N GLU A 329 -13.90 -6.52 31.92
CA GLU A 329 -13.94 -6.42 33.38
C GLU A 329 -14.80 -5.24 33.87
N GLU A 330 -14.69 -4.08 33.21
CA GLU A 330 -15.56 -2.91 33.46
C GLU A 330 -17.04 -3.25 33.19
N GLN A 331 -17.34 -3.88 32.05
CA GLN A 331 -18.70 -4.29 31.70
C GLN A 331 -19.28 -5.34 32.66
N GLU A 332 -18.48 -6.30 33.11
CA GLU A 332 -18.91 -7.31 34.10
C GLU A 332 -19.25 -6.66 35.45
N SER A 333 -18.46 -5.66 35.88
CA SER A 333 -18.72 -4.88 37.09
C SER A 333 -20.01 -4.07 36.99
N GLU A 334 -20.24 -3.39 35.86
CA GLU A 334 -21.48 -2.65 35.60
C GLU A 334 -22.71 -3.58 35.56
N LEU A 335 -22.58 -4.74 34.91
CA LEU A 335 -23.63 -5.76 34.86
C LEU A 335 -23.94 -6.30 36.26
N GLY A 336 -22.92 -6.53 37.09
CA GLY A 336 -23.05 -6.95 38.48
C GLY A 336 -23.81 -5.95 39.34
N SER A 337 -23.42 -4.67 39.26
CA SER A 337 -24.10 -3.60 40.01
C SER A 337 -25.56 -3.42 39.59
N THR A 338 -25.84 -3.56 38.28
CA THR A 338 -27.20 -3.48 37.72
C THR A 338 -28.07 -4.64 38.22
N LYS A 339 -27.54 -5.87 38.22
CA LYS A 339 -28.24 -7.05 38.78
C LYS A 339 -28.59 -6.85 40.26
N GLN A 340 -27.66 -6.34 41.06
CA GLN A 340 -27.90 -6.05 42.48
C GLN A 340 -28.96 -4.97 42.71
N ASN A 341 -28.98 -3.92 41.87
CA ASN A 341 -30.01 -2.89 41.94
C ASN A 341 -31.39 -3.46 41.62
N ILE A 342 -31.51 -4.30 40.58
CA ILE A 342 -32.77 -4.97 40.21
C ILE A 342 -33.25 -5.91 41.34
N LEU A 343 -32.34 -6.63 41.99
CA LEU A 343 -32.66 -7.49 43.15
C LEU A 343 -33.22 -6.68 44.32
N ARG A 344 -32.57 -5.55 44.67
CA ARG A 344 -33.04 -4.66 45.74
C ARG A 344 -34.44 -4.11 45.45
N VAL A 345 -34.68 -3.64 44.23
CA VAL A 345 -36.00 -3.12 43.82
C VAL A 345 -37.05 -4.23 43.85
N SER A 346 -36.73 -5.43 43.37
CA SER A 346 -37.64 -6.57 43.38
C SER A 346 -38.01 -7.01 44.81
N LYS A 347 -37.03 -7.06 45.73
CA LYS A 347 -37.25 -7.35 47.16
C LYS A 347 -38.15 -6.30 47.80
N PHE A 348 -37.94 -5.03 47.50
CA PHE A 348 -38.73 -3.92 48.04
C PHE A 348 -40.20 -3.97 47.58
N ILE A 349 -40.43 -4.13 46.27
CA ILE A 349 -41.79 -4.23 45.71
C ILE A 349 -42.49 -5.50 46.22
N GLY A 350 -41.79 -6.63 46.26
CA GLY A 350 -42.33 -7.89 46.80
C GLY A 350 -42.75 -7.76 48.27
N SER A 351 -41.94 -7.10 49.08
CA SER A 351 -42.24 -6.80 50.50
C SER A 351 -43.45 -5.87 50.64
N LEU A 352 -43.55 -4.80 49.84
CA LEU A 352 -44.69 -3.88 49.87
C LEU A 352 -46.03 -4.56 49.54
N ILE A 353 -46.05 -5.35 48.45
CA ILE A 353 -47.25 -6.09 48.06
C ILE A 353 -47.64 -7.09 49.14
N SER A 354 -46.65 -7.78 49.71
CA SER A 354 -46.89 -8.74 50.79
C SER A 354 -47.40 -8.05 52.07
N PHE A 355 -46.89 -6.87 52.41
CA PHE A 355 -47.36 -6.07 53.53
C PHE A 355 -48.82 -5.67 53.34
N TYR A 356 -49.17 -5.16 52.16
CA TYR A 356 -50.54 -4.77 51.83
C TYR A 356 -51.51 -5.96 51.90
N PHE A 357 -51.09 -7.13 51.40
CA PHE A 357 -51.86 -8.36 51.49
C PHE A 357 -52.11 -8.79 52.95
N CYS A 358 -51.07 -8.73 53.80
CA CYS A 358 -51.22 -9.01 55.24
C CYS A 358 -52.13 -8.00 55.94
N LEU A 359 -52.08 -6.72 55.56
CA LEU A 359 -52.97 -5.68 56.11
C LEU A 359 -54.44 -5.98 55.77
N ILE A 360 -54.72 -6.41 54.53
CA ILE A 360 -56.06 -6.85 54.12
C ILE A 360 -56.52 -8.07 54.92
N LEU A 361 -55.64 -9.07 55.12
CA LEU A 361 -55.96 -10.26 55.92
C LEU A 361 -56.25 -9.92 57.38
N VAL A 362 -55.45 -9.06 58.00
CA VAL A 362 -55.69 -8.63 59.38
C VAL A 362 -56.98 -7.81 59.47
N GLY A 363 -57.21 -6.91 58.50
CA GLY A 363 -58.44 -6.13 58.39
C GLY A 363 -59.69 -7.01 58.24
N SER A 364 -59.62 -8.11 57.47
CA SER A 364 -60.74 -9.04 57.32
C SER A 364 -61.05 -9.80 58.60
N VAL A 365 -60.03 -10.17 59.40
CA VAL A 365 -60.20 -10.74 60.74
C VAL A 365 -60.89 -9.74 61.67
N PHE A 366 -60.39 -8.51 61.76
CA PHE A 366 -61.01 -7.47 62.60
C PHE A 366 -62.45 -7.17 62.17
N TRP A 367 -62.71 -7.10 60.86
CA TRP A 367 -64.05 -6.87 60.33
C TRP A 367 -65.01 -8.01 60.66
N ALA A 368 -64.57 -9.27 60.50
CA ALA A 368 -65.36 -10.44 60.86
C ALA A 368 -65.66 -10.49 62.37
N SER A 369 -64.67 -10.21 63.22
CA SER A 369 -64.86 -10.12 64.68
C SER A 369 -65.83 -9.00 65.07
N TYR A 370 -65.74 -7.83 64.43
CA TYR A 370 -66.65 -6.70 64.67
C TYR A 370 -68.09 -7.03 64.27
N CYS A 371 -68.30 -7.68 63.12
CA CYS A 371 -69.65 -8.09 62.69
C CYS A 371 -70.29 -9.11 63.66
N ASN A 372 -69.50 -9.92 64.36
CA ASN A 372 -70.01 -10.90 65.33
C ASN A 372 -70.36 -10.28 66.70
N LEU A 373 -70.16 -8.98 66.93
CA LEU A 373 -70.60 -8.32 68.15
C LEU A 373 -72.14 -8.18 68.21
N PRO A 374 -72.75 -8.35 69.40
CA PRO A 374 -74.19 -8.22 69.60
C PRO A 374 -74.70 -6.81 69.28
N VAL A 375 -75.86 -6.75 68.62
CA VAL A 375 -76.41 -5.58 67.90
C VAL A 375 -76.69 -4.38 68.83
N ASP A 376 -76.88 -4.60 70.12
CA ASP A 376 -77.32 -3.58 71.09
C ASP A 376 -76.25 -2.53 71.47
N SER A 377 -75.04 -2.60 70.91
CA SER A 377 -73.89 -1.79 71.31
C SER A 377 -73.45 -0.71 70.29
N ILE A 378 -73.99 -0.68 69.07
CA ILE A 378 -73.50 0.19 67.98
C ILE A 378 -74.65 1.01 67.39
N ASN A 379 -74.75 2.29 67.77
CA ASN A 379 -75.79 3.21 67.35
C ASN A 379 -75.40 3.97 66.06
N ASN A 380 -75.27 3.28 64.93
CA ASN A 380 -75.00 3.93 63.65
C ASN A 380 -75.69 3.22 62.48
N GLN A 381 -76.71 3.85 61.90
CA GLN A 381 -77.60 3.26 60.89
C GLN A 381 -76.89 2.92 59.57
N PHE A 382 -75.83 3.66 59.21
CA PHE A 382 -74.98 3.38 58.03
C PHE A 382 -74.24 2.04 58.09
N LEU A 383 -73.89 1.56 59.29
CA LEU A 383 -73.15 0.30 59.46
C LEU A 383 -74.05 -0.93 59.32
N HIS A 384 -75.37 -0.75 59.47
CA HIS A 384 -76.33 -1.84 59.49
C HIS A 384 -76.59 -2.44 58.09
N ASP A 385 -76.48 -1.64 57.03
CA ASP A 385 -76.60 -2.10 55.63
C ASP A 385 -75.33 -2.84 55.17
N TYR A 386 -74.15 -2.40 55.60
CA TYR A 386 -72.88 -3.09 55.30
C TYR A 386 -72.79 -4.47 55.97
N LYS A 387 -73.46 -4.68 57.11
CA LYS A 387 -73.47 -5.95 57.84
C LYS A 387 -74.12 -7.09 57.03
N LYS A 388 -75.05 -6.78 56.12
CA LYS A 388 -75.71 -7.74 55.21
C LYS A 388 -75.08 -7.82 53.80
N GLY A 389 -74.01 -7.08 53.55
CA GLY A 389 -73.36 -7.03 52.24
C GLY A 389 -72.54 -8.28 51.92
N THR A 390 -72.27 -8.52 50.64
CA THR A 390 -71.37 -9.58 50.13
C THR A 390 -69.95 -9.50 50.72
N LEU A 391 -69.53 -8.33 51.21
CA LEU A 391 -68.23 -8.11 51.86
C LEU A 391 -68.08 -8.81 53.22
N THR A 392 -69.16 -8.97 54.00
CA THR A 392 -69.06 -9.68 55.30
C THR A 392 -68.93 -11.17 55.11
N ILE A 393 -69.70 -11.75 54.17
CA ILE A 393 -69.64 -13.17 53.81
C ILE A 393 -68.23 -13.52 53.29
N THR A 394 -67.66 -12.69 52.42
CA THR A 394 -66.30 -12.91 51.90
C THR A 394 -65.23 -12.80 52.99
N ALA A 395 -65.32 -11.83 53.91
CA ALA A 395 -64.41 -11.74 55.05
C ALA A 395 -64.47 -13.00 55.94
N ILE A 396 -65.68 -13.48 56.26
CA ILE A 396 -65.87 -14.71 57.05
C ILE A 396 -65.24 -15.91 56.35
N ILE A 397 -65.48 -16.10 55.05
CA ILE A 397 -64.87 -17.20 54.28
C ILE A 397 -63.34 -17.11 54.29
N VAL A 398 -62.78 -15.92 54.04
CA VAL A 398 -61.32 -15.70 54.05
C VAL A 398 -60.73 -16.04 55.42
N THR A 399 -61.36 -15.60 56.51
CA THR A 399 -60.90 -15.91 57.87
C THR A 399 -61.01 -17.40 58.21
N ALA A 400 -62.08 -18.07 57.78
CA ALA A 400 -62.26 -19.51 57.99
C ALA A 400 -61.20 -20.34 57.24
N VAL A 401 -60.93 -19.98 55.98
CA VAL A 401 -59.89 -20.62 55.16
C VAL A 401 -58.50 -20.37 55.77
N PHE A 402 -58.21 -19.13 56.18
CA PHE A 402 -56.92 -18.81 56.79
C PHE A 402 -56.73 -19.53 58.13
N SER A 403 -57.77 -19.60 58.97
CA SER A 403 -57.75 -20.35 60.22
C SER A 403 -57.53 -21.84 59.99
N PHE A 404 -58.16 -22.42 58.96
CA PHE A 404 -57.94 -23.82 58.57
C PHE A 404 -56.52 -24.07 58.05
N MET A 405 -55.98 -23.17 57.24
CA MET A 405 -54.59 -23.27 56.77
C MET A 405 -53.59 -23.13 57.94
N GLY A 406 -53.90 -22.28 58.91
CA GLY A 406 -53.13 -22.14 60.13
C GLY A 406 -53.07 -23.41 60.95
N THR A 407 -54.21 -24.08 61.16
CA THR A 407 -54.28 -25.33 61.93
C THR A 407 -53.66 -26.52 61.21
N MET A 408 -53.88 -26.65 59.90
CA MET A 408 -53.43 -27.82 59.12
C MET A 408 -51.96 -27.73 58.68
N PHE A 409 -51.47 -26.54 58.36
CA PHE A 409 -50.14 -26.35 57.75
C PHE A 409 -49.22 -25.42 58.55
N GLY A 410 -49.65 -24.96 59.74
CA GLY A 410 -48.88 -24.03 60.57
C GLY A 410 -48.75 -22.63 59.96
N TRP A 411 -49.67 -22.25 59.05
CA TRP A 411 -49.64 -20.95 58.39
C TRP A 411 -50.04 -19.81 59.33
N ASN A 412 -49.09 -18.94 59.65
CA ASN A 412 -49.32 -17.70 60.37
C ASN A 412 -49.17 -16.50 59.42
N VAL A 413 -49.57 -15.30 59.87
CA VAL A 413 -49.44 -14.07 59.06
C VAL A 413 -47.98 -13.84 58.62
N ILE A 414 -47.02 -14.19 59.49
CA ILE A 414 -45.58 -14.07 59.20
C ILE A 414 -45.15 -15.06 58.10
N THR A 415 -45.64 -16.30 58.12
CA THR A 415 -45.28 -17.30 57.10
C THR A 415 -45.92 -16.95 55.75
N ALA A 416 -47.14 -16.41 55.76
CA ALA A 416 -47.80 -15.88 54.56
C ALA A 416 -47.02 -14.68 53.98
N TYR A 417 -46.55 -13.76 54.83
CA TYR A 417 -45.73 -12.62 54.42
C TYR A 417 -44.43 -13.07 53.75
N GLN A 418 -43.70 -13.99 54.38
CA GLN A 418 -42.44 -14.50 53.83
C GLN A 418 -42.65 -15.28 52.52
N TRP A 419 -43.70 -16.10 52.45
CA TRP A 419 -44.00 -16.91 51.27
C TRP A 419 -44.38 -16.04 50.06
N ILE A 420 -45.27 -15.06 50.25
CA ILE A 420 -45.73 -14.15 49.19
C ILE A 420 -44.59 -13.24 48.76
N GLY A 421 -43.88 -12.61 49.71
CA GLY A 421 -42.76 -11.73 49.43
C GLY A 421 -41.65 -12.44 48.63
N ASN A 422 -41.26 -13.65 49.03
CA ASN A 422 -40.24 -14.42 48.33
C ASN A 422 -40.69 -14.85 46.93
N LYS A 423 -41.95 -15.28 46.77
CA LYS A 423 -42.48 -15.71 45.47
C LYS A 423 -42.61 -14.55 44.49
N LEU A 424 -43.10 -13.39 44.96
CA LEU A 424 -43.21 -12.18 44.14
C LEU A 424 -41.83 -11.62 43.77
N THR A 425 -40.88 -11.62 44.70
CA THR A 425 -39.49 -11.20 44.42
C THR A 425 -38.88 -12.03 43.30
N LYS A 426 -39.05 -13.36 43.33
CA LYS A 426 -38.57 -14.28 42.28
C LYS A 426 -39.21 -13.98 40.92
N ILE A 427 -40.52 -13.76 40.87
CA ILE A 427 -41.26 -13.48 39.63
C ILE A 427 -40.86 -12.11 39.05
N LEU A 428 -40.75 -11.08 39.89
CA LEU A 428 -40.38 -9.73 39.48
C LEU A 428 -38.94 -9.69 38.95
N TYR A 429 -38.00 -10.35 39.65
CA TYR A 429 -36.62 -10.47 39.21
C TYR A 429 -36.50 -11.21 37.88
N ALA A 430 -37.20 -12.35 37.71
CA ALA A 430 -37.23 -13.11 36.47
C ALA A 430 -37.74 -12.25 35.30
N LYS A 431 -38.83 -11.50 35.51
CA LYS A 431 -39.45 -10.66 34.48
C LYS A 431 -38.59 -9.46 34.08
N LEU A 432 -37.88 -8.85 35.04
CA LEU A 432 -37.01 -7.70 34.78
C LEU A 432 -35.66 -8.10 34.15
N THR A 433 -35.18 -9.32 34.40
CA THR A 433 -33.91 -9.82 33.85
C THR A 433 -34.08 -10.68 32.59
N GLY A 434 -35.33 -10.99 32.20
CA GLY A 434 -35.62 -11.92 31.10
C GLY A 434 -35.17 -13.36 31.38
N SER A 435 -34.87 -13.69 32.64
CA SER A 435 -34.40 -15.03 33.03
C SER A 435 -35.56 -15.93 33.45
N ASN A 436 -35.35 -17.25 33.37
CA ASN A 436 -36.32 -18.23 33.85
C ASN A 436 -36.42 -18.19 35.40
N ILE A 437 -37.58 -18.58 35.92
CA ILE A 437 -37.88 -18.56 37.37
C ILE A 437 -36.89 -19.45 38.16
N GLN A 438 -36.35 -20.50 37.54
CA GLN A 438 -35.41 -21.43 38.16
C GLN A 438 -34.01 -20.82 38.36
N THR A 439 -33.46 -20.15 37.35
CA THR A 439 -32.19 -19.40 37.47
C THR A 439 -32.32 -18.19 38.41
N SER A 440 -33.47 -17.53 38.41
CA SER A 440 -33.79 -16.49 39.41
C SER A 440 -33.80 -17.04 40.85
N SER A 441 -34.19 -18.30 41.03
CA SER A 441 -34.25 -18.91 42.36
C SER A 441 -32.88 -19.26 42.94
N GLU A 442 -31.90 -19.60 42.11
CA GLU A 442 -30.51 -19.87 42.51
C GLU A 442 -29.81 -18.59 42.96
N VAL A 443 -29.90 -17.51 42.16
CA VAL A 443 -29.28 -16.20 42.49
C VAL A 443 -29.83 -15.62 43.80
N ILE A 444 -31.13 -15.74 44.04
CA ILE A 444 -31.77 -15.23 45.26
C ILE A 444 -31.40 -16.09 46.48
N ASN A 445 -31.18 -17.40 46.30
CA ASN A 445 -30.77 -18.31 47.38
C ASN A 445 -29.27 -18.16 47.72
N GLU A 446 -28.39 -17.91 46.75
CA GLU A 446 -26.95 -17.67 46.97
C GLU A 446 -26.69 -16.37 47.75
N GLU A 447 -27.44 -15.28 47.48
CA GLU A 447 -27.33 -14.05 48.27
C GLU A 447 -27.93 -14.17 49.67
N GLY A 448 -28.87 -15.10 49.91
CA GLY A 448 -29.51 -15.30 51.21
C GLY A 448 -28.74 -16.23 52.17
N GLY A 449 -27.67 -16.86 51.68
CA GLY A 449 -26.79 -17.75 52.43
C GLY A 449 -25.47 -17.13 52.92
N LYS A 450 -25.29 -15.81 52.74
CA LYS A 450 -24.18 -15.03 53.29
C LYS A 450 -24.58 -14.23 54.52
#